data_AF-A0AAW9R0M0-F1
#
_entry.id   AF-A0AAW9R0M0-F1
#
_cell.length_a   1.000
_cell.length_b   1.000
_cell.length_c   1.000
_cell.angle_alpha   90.00
_cell.angle_beta   90.00
_cell.angle_gamma   90.00
#
_symmetry.space_group_name_H-M   'P 1'
#
loop_
_entity.id
_entity.type
_entity.pdbx_description
1 polymer ?
#
loop_
_entity_poly.entity_id
_entity_poly.type
_entity_poly.pdbx_seq_one_letter_code
_entity_poly.pdbx_strand_id
1 'polypeptide(L)'
;MTPRLLQLTSAQRLPALLAAVVTLWALLFAIAGLTGLGGRYRVHPDDPARVPPLPALDLSQARSPLQPVEAYADIGERPLFNADRRPLPFDDAKADAGAEGEPPPPAAPLDVVVTSIIMTPSLKLAIVTDTRSGKSVSVKEGQVLDGEFAGWSLKELQARKAVFSGPGGEVSADLRVFDGAGGQAPTPFAVPQVAEPGSAAPPGQAAGAAPAQQPAQGAEGEAKTETLTPEQRSEMIRRRIEERRRQMREEAARANNR
;
A
#
# COMPACT_ATOMS: atom_id res chain seq x y z
N MET A 1 -67.20 28.43 24.07
CA MET A 1 -65.91 27.96 23.53
C MET A 1 -66.12 26.58 22.93
N THR A 2 -66.55 26.54 21.67
CA THR A 2 -66.81 25.32 20.92
C THR A 2 -65.58 25.01 20.05
N PRO A 3 -65.02 23.80 20.09
CA PRO A 3 -63.81 23.47 19.35
C PRO A 3 -64.09 23.47 17.84
N ARG A 4 -63.31 24.25 17.10
CA ARG A 4 -63.37 24.36 15.65
C ARG A 4 -62.80 23.07 15.05
N LEU A 5 -63.68 22.14 14.68
CA LEU A 5 -63.33 20.93 13.96
C LEU A 5 -62.69 21.31 12.62
N LEU A 6 -61.40 21.02 12.47
CA LEU A 6 -60.66 21.17 11.22
C LEU A 6 -61.28 20.27 10.15
N GLN A 7 -62.04 20.86 9.24
CA GLN A 7 -62.61 20.18 8.09
C GLN A 7 -61.49 19.93 7.06
N LEU A 8 -60.92 18.73 7.04
CA LEU A 8 -59.95 18.34 6.01
C LEU A 8 -60.65 18.15 4.66
N THR A 9 -60.20 18.90 3.64
CA THR A 9 -60.65 18.75 2.25
C THR A 9 -60.29 17.37 1.70
N SER A 10 -61.02 16.85 0.69
CA SER A 10 -60.79 15.51 0.14
C SER A 10 -59.32 15.27 -0.27
N ALA A 11 -58.67 16.29 -0.83
CA ALA A 11 -57.26 16.27 -1.22
C ALA A 11 -56.28 16.16 -0.03
N GLN A 12 -56.68 16.59 1.17
CA GLN A 12 -55.85 16.55 2.39
C GLN A 12 -56.11 15.31 3.26
N ARG A 13 -57.18 14.54 3.00
CA ARG A 13 -57.51 13.35 3.79
C ARG A 13 -56.51 12.22 3.59
N LEU A 14 -56.07 11.99 2.35
CA LEU A 14 -55.10 10.94 2.02
C LEU A 14 -53.72 11.19 2.66
N PRO A 15 -53.09 12.39 2.54
CA PRO A 15 -51.84 12.66 3.23
C PRO A 15 -51.99 12.68 4.76
N ALA A 16 -53.13 13.13 5.29
CA ALA A 16 -53.39 13.09 6.74
C ALA A 16 -53.55 11.66 7.28
N LEU A 17 -54.19 10.76 6.53
CA LEU A 17 -54.28 9.34 6.88
C LEU A 17 -52.91 8.67 6.81
N LEU A 18 -52.11 8.94 5.77
CA LEU A 18 -50.74 8.43 5.69
C LEU A 18 -49.88 8.93 6.86
N ALA A 19 -49.95 10.23 7.18
CA ALA A 19 -49.25 10.79 8.33
C ALA A 19 -49.70 10.15 9.65
N ALA A 20 -51.01 9.91 9.83
CA ALA A 20 -51.53 9.23 11.01
C ALA A 20 -51.05 7.76 11.13
N VAL A 21 -50.97 7.04 10.01
CA VAL A 21 -50.44 5.66 9.99
C VAL A 21 -48.94 5.66 10.31
N VAL A 22 -48.18 6.60 9.74
CA VAL A 22 -46.74 6.72 10.01
C VAL A 22 -46.48 7.10 11.46
N THR A 23 -47.22 8.05 12.03
CA THR A 23 -47.08 8.43 13.44
C THR A 23 -47.49 7.30 14.38
N LEU A 24 -48.52 6.53 14.04
CA LEU A 24 -48.88 5.32 14.78
C LEU A 24 -47.75 4.29 14.77
N TRP A 25 -47.17 4.01 13.61
CA TRP A 25 -46.02 3.10 13.49
C TRP A 25 -44.79 3.60 14.25
N ALA A 26 -44.47 4.89 14.15
CA ALA A 26 -43.37 5.49 14.89
C ALA A 26 -43.60 5.38 16.41
N LEU A 27 -44.82 5.59 16.89
CA LEU A 27 -45.18 5.42 18.30
C LEU A 27 -45.03 3.96 18.76
N LEU A 28 -45.45 2.99 17.94
CA LEU A 28 -45.28 1.57 18.24
C LEU A 28 -43.80 1.19 18.36
N PHE A 29 -42.95 1.66 17.45
CA PHE A 29 -41.50 1.44 17.54
C PHE A 29 -40.87 2.14 18.74
N ALA A 30 -41.33 3.35 19.09
CA ALA A 30 -40.87 4.05 20.28
C ALA A 30 -41.24 3.28 21.57
N ILE A 31 -42.46 2.75 21.67
CA ILE A 31 -42.90 1.90 22.78
C ILE A 31 -42.09 0.60 22.81
N ALA A 32 -41.84 -0.02 21.66
CA ALA A 32 -41.00 -1.23 21.57
C ALA A 32 -39.57 -0.95 22.06
N GLY A 33 -38.98 0.19 21.67
CA GLY A 33 -37.67 0.64 22.15
C GLY A 33 -37.65 0.86 23.66
N LEU A 34 -38.64 1.59 24.20
CA LEU A 34 -38.77 1.85 25.65
C LEU A 34 -39.00 0.57 26.48
N THR A 35 -39.68 -0.43 25.92
CA THR A 35 -39.89 -1.73 26.58
C THR A 35 -38.68 -2.67 26.47
N GLY A 36 -37.61 -2.23 25.80
CA GLY A 36 -36.32 -2.92 25.79
C GLY A 36 -36.02 -3.71 24.52
N LEU A 37 -36.68 -3.41 23.39
CA LEU A 37 -36.26 -3.87 22.07
C LEU A 37 -34.81 -3.40 21.83
N GLY A 38 -33.85 -4.33 21.82
CA GLY A 38 -32.42 -4.04 21.70
C GLY A 38 -31.69 -3.71 23.01
N GLY A 39 -32.35 -3.76 24.17
CA GLY A 39 -31.73 -3.43 25.48
C GLY A 39 -31.28 -4.65 26.29
N ARG A 40 -31.60 -5.87 25.85
CA ARG A 40 -31.39 -7.11 26.62
C ARG A 40 -30.36 -8.04 26.01
N TYR A 41 -29.19 -7.50 25.68
CA TYR A 41 -28.01 -8.32 25.44
C TYR A 41 -27.37 -8.60 26.79
N ARG A 42 -27.44 -9.85 27.23
CA ARG A 42 -26.66 -10.34 28.37
C ARG A 42 -25.70 -11.39 27.85
N VAL A 43 -24.57 -11.53 28.51
CA VAL A 43 -23.72 -12.71 28.31
C VAL A 43 -24.58 -13.92 28.70
N HIS A 44 -24.73 -14.86 27.77
CA HIS A 44 -25.43 -16.11 28.03
C HIS A 44 -24.62 -16.88 29.08
N PRO A 45 -25.25 -17.47 30.12
CA PRO A 45 -24.51 -18.26 31.10
C PRO A 45 -23.72 -19.37 30.39
N ASP A 46 -22.52 -19.64 30.89
CA ASP A 46 -21.67 -20.68 30.35
C ASP A 46 -22.43 -22.02 30.38
N ASP A 47 -22.69 -22.55 29.19
CA ASP A 47 -23.39 -23.81 29.00
C ASP A 47 -22.44 -24.81 28.33
N PRO A 48 -21.83 -25.72 29.10
CA PRO A 48 -20.87 -26.68 28.56
C PRO A 48 -21.51 -27.65 27.57
N ALA A 49 -22.85 -27.80 27.55
CA ALA A 49 -23.55 -28.63 26.58
C ALA A 49 -23.64 -27.98 25.19
N ARG A 50 -23.39 -26.66 25.08
CA ARG A 50 -23.35 -25.92 23.81
C ARG A 50 -21.94 -25.79 23.24
N VAL A 51 -20.92 -26.20 23.98
CA VAL A 51 -19.53 -26.16 23.54
C VAL A 51 -19.23 -27.48 22.82
N PRO A 52 -18.84 -27.46 21.54
CA PRO A 52 -18.35 -28.66 20.86
C PRO A 52 -17.19 -29.27 21.67
N PRO A 53 -17.09 -30.60 21.78
CA PRO A 53 -15.97 -31.22 22.48
C PRO A 53 -14.66 -30.76 21.82
N LEU A 54 -13.70 -30.35 22.65
CA LEU A 54 -12.36 -30.02 22.19
C LEU A 54 -11.78 -31.23 21.44
N PRO A 55 -11.09 -31.02 20.30
CA PRO A 55 -10.41 -32.11 19.63
C PRO A 55 -9.40 -32.74 20.58
N ALA A 56 -9.39 -34.07 20.65
CA ALA A 56 -8.40 -34.78 21.43
C ALA A 56 -7.02 -34.56 20.81
N LEU A 57 -6.16 -33.85 21.53
CA LEU A 57 -4.77 -33.65 21.13
C LEU A 57 -3.99 -34.91 21.49
N ASP A 58 -3.52 -35.64 20.48
CA ASP A 58 -2.59 -36.75 20.68
C ASP A 58 -1.17 -36.20 20.91
N LEU A 59 -0.78 -36.09 22.18
CA LEU A 59 0.55 -35.64 22.57
C LEU A 59 1.61 -36.74 22.45
N SER A 60 1.25 -37.98 22.10
CA SER A 60 2.23 -39.07 21.95
C SER A 60 3.24 -38.81 20.82
N GLN A 61 2.82 -38.04 19.80
CA GLN A 61 3.70 -37.59 18.72
C GLN A 61 4.31 -36.20 18.96
N ALA A 62 3.88 -35.49 20.00
CA ALA A 62 4.39 -34.16 20.29
C ALA A 62 5.85 -34.27 20.77
N ARG A 63 6.78 -33.96 19.86
CA ARG A 63 8.18 -33.76 20.23
C ARG A 63 8.37 -32.29 20.58
N SER A 64 9.02 -32.05 21.72
CA SER A 64 9.47 -30.70 22.04
C SER A 64 10.50 -30.28 20.99
N PRO A 65 10.29 -29.14 20.29
CA PRO A 65 11.32 -28.58 19.41
C PRO A 65 12.46 -27.94 20.21
N LEU A 66 12.31 -27.81 21.53
CA LEU A 66 13.28 -27.17 22.40
C LEU A 66 14.57 -28.00 22.43
N GLN A 67 15.67 -27.30 22.20
CA GLN A 67 17.01 -27.85 22.35
C GLN A 67 17.37 -27.95 23.84
N PRO A 68 18.52 -28.58 24.20
CA PRO A 68 19.06 -28.51 25.55
C PRO A 68 19.23 -27.06 26.02
N VAL A 69 19.14 -26.81 27.32
CA VAL A 69 19.18 -25.45 27.90
C VAL A 69 20.45 -24.70 27.54
N GLU A 70 21.55 -25.43 27.34
CA GLU A 70 22.86 -24.91 26.96
C GLU A 70 22.84 -24.24 25.57
N ALA A 71 21.96 -24.69 24.67
CA ALA A 71 21.78 -24.07 23.35
C ALA A 71 21.18 -22.66 23.42
N TYR A 72 20.67 -22.26 24.59
CA TYR A 72 20.05 -20.96 24.83
C TYR A 72 20.88 -20.04 25.74
N ALA A 73 22.09 -20.46 26.13
CA ALA A 73 22.97 -19.66 27.00
C ALA A 73 23.29 -18.27 26.40
N ASP A 74 23.44 -18.19 25.08
CA ASP A 74 23.72 -16.95 24.34
C ASP A 74 22.68 -15.85 24.56
N ILE A 75 21.42 -16.20 24.88
CA ILE A 75 20.35 -15.23 25.15
C ILE A 75 20.62 -14.46 26.45
N GLY A 76 21.29 -15.09 27.42
CA GLY A 76 21.72 -14.45 28.67
C GLY A 76 22.91 -13.52 28.46
N GLU A 77 23.88 -13.94 27.65
CA GLU A 77 25.07 -13.14 27.32
C GLU A 77 24.75 -11.94 26.42
N ARG A 78 23.71 -12.08 25.58
CA ARG A 78 23.29 -11.06 24.61
C ARG A 78 21.79 -10.82 24.74
N PRO A 79 21.35 -10.04 25.75
CA PRO A 79 19.95 -9.79 25.95
C PRO A 79 19.35 -9.11 24.71
N LEU A 80 18.28 -9.69 24.18
CA LEU A 80 17.58 -9.16 22.99
C LEU A 80 16.92 -7.80 23.25
N PHE A 81 16.70 -7.48 24.52
CA PHE A 81 16.08 -6.24 24.95
C PHE A 81 16.98 -5.50 25.91
N ASN A 82 16.95 -4.17 25.81
CA ASN A 82 17.56 -3.31 26.82
C ASN A 82 16.90 -3.58 28.18
N ALA A 83 17.67 -3.53 29.28
CA ALA A 83 17.15 -3.74 30.62
C ALA A 83 15.96 -2.81 30.93
N ASP A 84 16.06 -1.56 30.48
CA ASP A 84 15.02 -0.54 30.66
C ASP A 84 13.88 -0.62 29.63
N ARG A 85 13.95 -1.57 28.68
CA ARG A 85 13.01 -1.73 27.54
C ARG A 85 12.74 -0.45 26.76
N ARG A 86 13.68 0.49 26.78
CA ARG A 86 13.63 1.76 26.03
C ARG A 86 14.47 1.65 24.76
N PRO A 87 14.10 2.36 23.67
CA PRO A 87 14.97 2.48 22.51
C PRO A 87 16.36 2.99 22.93
N LEU A 88 17.41 2.48 22.29
CA LEU A 88 18.77 2.99 22.49
C LEU A 88 18.81 4.44 21.98
N PRO A 89 19.48 5.37 22.69
CA PRO A 89 19.77 6.69 22.15
C PRO A 89 20.49 6.56 20.80
N PHE A 90 20.21 7.48 19.87
CA PHE A 90 21.01 7.57 18.66
C PHE A 90 22.37 8.14 19.06
N ASP A 91 23.43 7.34 18.93
CA ASP A 91 24.80 7.82 19.14
C ASP A 91 25.22 8.65 17.92
N ASP A 92 25.07 9.96 18.00
CA ASP A 92 25.56 10.90 16.98
C ASP A 92 27.07 10.69 16.69
N ALA A 93 27.82 10.28 17.71
CA ALA A 93 29.25 9.98 17.61
C ALA A 93 29.60 8.81 16.66
N LYS A 94 28.67 7.89 16.39
CA LYS A 94 28.93 6.78 15.44
C LYS A 94 28.59 7.16 14.00
N ALA A 95 27.79 8.20 13.79
CA ALA A 95 27.62 8.81 12.47
C ALA A 95 28.89 9.60 12.08
N ASP A 96 29.55 10.24 13.05
CA ASP A 96 30.75 11.06 12.82
C ASP A 96 32.06 10.26 12.77
N ALA A 97 32.11 9.05 13.34
CA ALA A 97 33.31 8.19 13.33
C ALA A 97 33.73 7.66 11.94
N GLY A 98 32.99 7.97 10.88
CA GLY A 98 33.38 7.74 9.48
C GLY A 98 33.74 9.01 8.70
N ALA A 99 33.68 10.19 9.34
CA ALA A 99 33.79 11.50 8.67
C ALA A 99 34.97 12.34 9.19
N GLU A 100 36.00 11.72 9.75
CA GLU A 100 37.25 12.43 10.01
C GLU A 100 38.11 12.49 8.75
N GLY A 101 38.10 13.65 8.10
CA GLY A 101 39.25 14.17 7.36
C GLY A 101 39.26 13.97 5.85
N GLU A 102 38.32 14.56 5.14
CA GLU A 102 38.56 14.99 3.75
C GLU A 102 38.21 16.49 3.67
N PRO A 103 39.12 17.36 3.17
CA PRO A 103 38.81 18.78 2.99
C PRO A 103 37.58 18.93 2.08
N PRO A 104 36.69 19.91 2.36
CA PRO A 104 35.44 20.05 1.63
C PRO A 104 35.74 20.21 0.14
N PRO A 105 35.23 19.30 -0.72
CA PRO A 105 35.35 19.48 -2.16
C PRO A 105 34.64 20.79 -2.55
N PRO A 106 35.08 21.46 -3.63
CA PRO A 106 34.43 22.67 -4.10
C PRO A 106 32.95 22.39 -4.34
N ALA A 107 32.08 23.24 -3.78
CA ALA A 107 30.64 23.06 -3.80
C ALA A 107 30.14 22.78 -5.23
N ALA A 108 29.82 21.52 -5.48
CA ALA A 108 29.26 21.09 -6.75
C ALA A 108 27.85 21.68 -6.92
N PRO A 109 27.39 21.88 -8.17
CA PRO A 109 25.98 22.18 -8.42
C PRO A 109 25.10 21.10 -7.78
N LEU A 110 24.03 21.52 -7.12
CA LEU A 110 23.12 20.64 -6.38
C LEU A 110 22.25 19.83 -7.36
N ASP A 111 22.70 18.63 -7.70
CA ASP A 111 21.95 17.64 -8.49
C ASP A 111 21.41 16.55 -7.58
N VAL A 112 20.29 16.85 -6.92
CA VAL A 112 19.68 15.96 -5.92
C VAL A 112 18.18 15.86 -6.10
N VAL A 113 17.64 14.70 -5.72
CA VAL A 113 16.20 14.44 -5.71
C VAL A 113 15.74 14.24 -4.27
N VAL A 114 14.69 14.94 -3.88
CA VAL A 114 14.06 14.76 -2.57
C VAL A 114 13.22 13.48 -2.62
N THR A 115 13.58 12.48 -1.82
CA THR A 115 12.89 11.18 -1.79
C THR A 115 11.91 11.07 -0.63
N SER A 116 12.14 11.79 0.46
CA SER A 116 11.22 11.81 1.60
C SER A 116 11.26 13.14 2.34
N ILE A 117 10.13 13.53 2.90
CA ILE A 117 9.96 14.72 3.73
C ILE A 117 9.28 14.27 5.02
N ILE A 118 9.90 14.57 6.14
CA ILE A 118 9.37 14.32 7.49
C ILE A 118 9.16 15.67 8.15
N MET A 119 7.89 15.97 8.46
CA MET A 119 7.51 17.22 9.12
C MET A 119 6.62 16.90 10.33
N THR A 120 7.16 17.17 11.51
CA THR A 120 6.51 17.04 12.82
C THR A 120 6.57 18.39 13.53
N PRO A 121 5.81 18.62 14.62
CA PRO A 121 5.84 19.89 15.34
C PRO A 121 7.23 20.29 15.85
N SER A 122 8.11 19.32 16.12
CA SER A 122 9.44 19.52 16.67
C SER A 122 10.60 19.25 15.70
N LEU A 123 10.33 18.71 14.51
CA LEU A 123 11.36 18.29 13.56
C LEU A 123 10.89 18.42 12.12
N LYS A 124 11.70 19.08 11.29
CA LYS A 124 11.60 19.12 9.83
C LYS A 124 12.87 18.58 9.21
N LEU A 125 12.75 17.49 8.46
CA LEU A 125 13.85 16.73 7.88
C LEU A 125 13.50 16.35 6.43
N ALA A 126 14.44 16.56 5.52
CA ALA A 126 14.37 16.02 4.17
C ALA A 126 15.39 14.88 4.00
N ILE A 127 14.98 13.82 3.32
CA ILE A 127 15.89 12.80 2.81
C ILE A 127 16.12 13.11 1.34
N VAL A 128 17.39 13.32 1.02
CA VAL A 128 17.86 13.79 -0.27
C VAL A 128 18.74 12.71 -0.86
N THR A 129 18.48 12.32 -2.09
CA THR A 129 19.29 11.32 -2.81
C THR A 129 20.03 12.01 -3.93
N ASP A 130 21.35 11.84 -3.95
CA ASP A 130 22.20 12.28 -5.05
C ASP A 130 21.86 11.47 -6.30
N THR A 131 21.58 12.16 -7.42
CA THR A 131 21.27 11.51 -8.70
C THR A 131 22.49 10.84 -9.31
N ARG A 132 23.71 11.28 -8.96
CA ARG A 132 24.97 10.77 -9.50
C ARG A 132 25.46 9.54 -8.74
N SER A 133 25.54 9.63 -7.41
CA SER A 133 26.02 8.52 -6.57
C SER A 133 24.93 7.58 -6.06
N GLY A 134 23.66 7.97 -6.12
CA GLY A 134 22.54 7.22 -5.53
C GLY A 134 22.57 7.19 -4.00
N LYS A 135 23.49 7.91 -3.35
CA LYS A 135 23.59 7.97 -1.88
C LYS A 135 22.50 8.88 -1.33
N SER A 136 21.84 8.42 -0.27
CA SER A 136 20.84 9.20 0.45
C SER A 136 21.43 9.82 1.71
N VAL A 137 21.20 11.12 1.90
CA VAL A 137 21.61 11.90 3.07
C VAL A 137 20.36 12.52 3.69
N SER A 138 20.31 12.54 5.02
CA SER A 138 19.21 13.15 5.77
C SER A 138 19.64 14.52 6.27
N VAL A 139 18.88 15.58 5.97
CA VAL A 139 19.22 16.95 6.32
C VAL A 139 18.05 17.64 7.02
N LYS A 140 18.32 18.29 8.17
CA LYS A 140 17.33 19.06 8.93
C LYS A 140 17.20 20.48 8.37
N GLU A 141 16.03 21.10 8.55
CA GLU A 141 15.87 22.53 8.23
C GLU A 141 16.92 23.35 9.02
N GLY A 142 17.66 24.20 8.33
CA GLY A 142 18.80 24.97 8.85
C GLY A 142 20.15 24.26 8.87
N GLN A 143 20.20 22.95 8.58
CA GLN A 143 21.45 22.18 8.55
C GLN A 143 22.08 22.21 7.15
N VAL A 144 23.42 22.19 7.12
CA VAL A 144 24.19 21.96 5.90
C VAL A 144 24.12 20.49 5.47
N LEU A 145 24.19 20.24 4.17
CA LEU A 145 24.30 18.89 3.63
C LEU A 145 25.72 18.38 3.84
N ASP A 146 25.83 17.13 4.27
CA ASP A 146 27.10 16.45 4.44
C ASP A 146 27.65 15.90 3.12
N GLY A 147 28.96 15.68 3.04
CA GLY A 147 29.62 15.05 1.89
C GLY A 147 29.86 15.98 0.70
N GLU A 148 29.54 15.52 -0.52
CA GLU A 148 29.87 16.22 -1.78
C GLU A 148 29.12 17.55 -1.97
N PHE A 149 28.04 17.76 -1.21
CA PHE A 149 27.25 18.99 -1.22
C PHE A 149 27.56 19.91 -0.03
N ALA A 150 28.71 19.73 0.62
CA ALA A 150 29.19 20.62 1.68
C ALA A 150 29.21 22.07 1.18
N GLY A 151 28.27 22.88 1.67
CA GLY A 151 28.03 24.26 1.23
C GLY A 151 26.58 24.55 0.82
N TRP A 152 25.76 23.52 0.64
CA TRP A 152 24.30 23.65 0.51
C TRP A 152 23.64 23.43 1.87
N SER A 153 22.63 24.24 2.18
CA SER A 153 21.85 24.12 3.41
C SER A 153 20.36 24.06 3.10
N LEU A 154 19.59 23.30 3.87
CA LEU A 154 18.14 23.28 3.74
C LEU A 154 17.55 24.54 4.39
N LYS A 155 17.08 25.50 3.59
CA LYS A 155 16.57 26.78 4.08
C LYS A 155 15.10 26.69 4.49
N GLU A 156 14.28 26.04 3.68
CA GLU A 156 12.85 25.89 3.92
C GLU A 156 12.38 24.49 3.51
N LEU A 157 11.54 23.88 4.33
CA LEU A 157 10.90 22.60 4.04
C LEU A 157 9.37 22.72 4.03
N GLN A 158 8.76 22.38 2.91
CA GLN A 158 7.31 22.33 2.70
C GLN A 158 6.84 20.88 2.50
N ALA A 159 5.53 20.65 2.52
CA ALA A 159 4.95 19.30 2.43
C ALA A 159 5.36 18.49 1.18
N ARG A 160 5.72 19.16 0.07
CA ARG A 160 6.13 18.51 -1.20
C ARG A 160 7.35 19.14 -1.86
N LYS A 161 8.04 20.06 -1.18
CA LYS A 161 9.14 20.85 -1.73
C LYS A 161 10.18 21.14 -0.66
N ALA A 162 11.44 21.04 -1.02
CA ALA A 162 12.56 21.49 -0.20
C ALA A 162 13.31 22.61 -0.93
N VAL A 163 13.68 23.66 -0.21
CA VAL A 163 14.42 24.80 -0.77
C VAL A 163 15.80 24.84 -0.16
N PHE A 164 16.81 24.67 -0.99
CA PHE A 164 18.21 24.66 -0.60
C PHE A 164 18.88 25.99 -0.94
N SER A 165 19.72 26.48 -0.03
CA SER A 165 20.53 27.69 -0.23
C SER A 165 22.00 27.29 -0.28
N GLY A 166 22.71 27.73 -1.32
CA GLY A 166 24.13 27.45 -1.50
C GLY A 166 24.86 28.52 -2.32
N PRO A 167 26.12 28.29 -2.69
CA PRO A 167 26.95 29.27 -3.39
C PRO A 167 26.45 29.63 -4.80
N GLY A 168 25.58 28.80 -5.38
CA GLY A 168 24.90 29.06 -6.64
C GLY A 168 23.53 29.75 -6.52
N GLY A 169 23.13 30.15 -5.31
CA GLY A 169 21.82 30.72 -5.01
C GLY A 169 20.84 29.72 -4.41
N GLU A 170 19.55 29.96 -4.60
CA GLU A 170 18.46 29.17 -4.05
C GLU A 170 17.94 28.15 -5.07
N VAL A 171 17.93 26.87 -4.72
CA VAL A 171 17.48 25.76 -5.57
C VAL A 171 16.32 25.04 -4.89
N SER A 172 15.16 25.00 -5.56
CA SER A 172 14.00 24.24 -5.09
C SER A 172 14.00 22.84 -5.70
N ALA A 173 13.93 21.80 -4.87
CA ALA A 173 13.72 20.43 -5.31
C ALA A 173 12.37 19.90 -4.82
N ASP A 174 11.59 19.33 -5.73
CA ASP A 174 10.28 18.76 -5.43
C ASP A 174 10.41 17.30 -4.99
N LEU A 175 9.49 16.87 -4.11
CA LEU A 175 9.39 15.48 -3.66
C LEU A 175 9.07 14.58 -4.85
N ARG A 176 9.93 13.59 -5.10
CA ARG A 176 9.71 12.60 -6.15
C ARG A 176 8.39 11.87 -5.90
N VAL A 177 7.52 11.90 -6.91
CA VAL A 177 6.31 11.07 -6.93
C VAL A 177 6.70 9.71 -7.47
N PHE A 178 6.41 8.67 -6.70
CA PHE A 178 6.60 7.30 -7.15
C PHE A 178 5.58 6.98 -8.24
N ASP A 179 6.06 6.61 -9.44
CA ASP A 179 5.29 6.41 -10.67
C ASP A 179 4.87 4.94 -10.88
N GLY A 180 5.09 4.08 -9.88
CA GLY A 180 4.82 2.64 -9.99
C GLY A 180 5.95 1.84 -10.62
N ALA A 181 7.01 2.48 -11.12
CA ALA A 181 8.17 1.83 -11.70
C ALA A 181 9.34 1.82 -10.71
N GLY A 182 9.40 0.77 -9.86
CA GLY A 182 10.56 0.49 -9.01
C GLY A 182 10.23 0.03 -7.59
N GLY A 183 11.12 -0.71 -6.96
CA GLY A 183 10.90 -1.30 -5.64
C GLY A 183 10.79 -2.82 -5.71
N GLN A 184 11.30 -3.48 -4.68
CA GLN A 184 11.17 -4.93 -4.55
C GLN A 184 9.68 -5.28 -4.46
N ALA A 185 9.20 -6.19 -5.31
CA ALA A 185 7.83 -6.69 -5.21
C ALA A 185 7.58 -7.22 -3.78
N PRO A 186 6.39 -6.96 -3.19
CA PRO A 186 6.04 -7.49 -1.89
C PRO A 186 6.28 -9.00 -1.86
N THR A 187 7.02 -9.48 -0.86
CA THR A 187 7.29 -10.92 -0.71
C THR A 187 5.94 -11.64 -0.66
N PRO A 188 5.65 -12.54 -1.63
CA PRO A 188 4.36 -13.21 -1.65
C PRO A 188 4.23 -14.10 -0.41
N PHE A 189 3.25 -13.81 0.44
CA PHE A 189 2.87 -14.69 1.53
C PHE A 189 2.08 -15.87 0.96
N ALA A 190 2.67 -17.07 1.01
CA ALA A 190 1.95 -18.30 0.70
C ALA A 190 0.98 -18.61 1.86
N VAL A 191 -0.32 -18.50 1.60
CA VAL A 191 -1.36 -19.02 2.50
C VAL A 191 -1.35 -20.56 2.41
N PRO A 192 -1.12 -21.28 3.52
CA PRO A 192 -1.24 -22.74 3.52
C PRO A 192 -2.71 -23.11 3.28
N GLN A 193 -2.98 -23.75 2.14
CA GLN A 193 -4.28 -24.32 1.85
C GLN A 193 -4.48 -25.54 2.78
N VAL A 194 -5.37 -25.41 3.76
CA VAL A 194 -5.80 -26.52 4.61
C VAL A 194 -6.49 -27.55 3.72
N ALA A 195 -5.91 -28.73 3.57
CA ALA A 195 -6.53 -29.84 2.87
C ALA A 195 -7.63 -30.43 3.76
N GLU A 196 -8.89 -30.37 3.30
CA GLU A 196 -9.97 -31.14 3.89
C GLU A 196 -9.72 -32.65 3.69
N PRO A 197 -9.77 -33.48 4.74
CA PRO A 197 -9.58 -34.91 4.61
C PRO A 197 -10.88 -35.55 4.11
N GLY A 198 -11.01 -35.72 2.79
CA GLY A 198 -12.21 -36.36 2.26
C GLY A 198 -12.40 -36.32 0.76
N SER A 199 -11.38 -36.59 -0.04
CA SER A 199 -11.58 -37.00 -1.44
C SER A 199 -10.35 -37.75 -1.95
N ALA A 200 -10.50 -39.06 -2.10
CA ALA A 200 -9.55 -39.90 -2.80
C ALA A 200 -9.64 -39.56 -4.31
N ALA A 201 -8.56 -39.04 -4.88
CA ALA A 201 -8.37 -38.94 -6.33
C ALA A 201 -7.41 -40.05 -6.80
N PRO A 202 -7.63 -40.64 -8.00
CA PRO A 202 -6.83 -41.75 -8.51
C PRO A 202 -5.41 -41.29 -8.93
N PRO A 203 -4.40 -42.18 -8.90
CA PRO A 203 -3.02 -41.82 -9.15
C PRO A 203 -2.71 -41.77 -10.65
N GLY A 204 -2.12 -40.65 -11.09
CA GLY A 204 -1.32 -40.61 -12.31
C GLY A 204 -1.46 -39.34 -13.13
N GLN A 205 -0.55 -38.38 -12.93
CA GLN A 205 0.21 -37.73 -14.01
C GLN A 205 1.24 -36.76 -13.43
N ALA A 206 2.49 -36.97 -13.82
CA ALA A 206 3.61 -36.11 -13.50
C ALA A 206 3.60 -34.85 -14.37
N ALA A 207 4.07 -33.76 -13.76
CA ALA A 207 4.75 -32.60 -14.35
C ALA A 207 4.09 -31.91 -15.55
N GLY A 208 3.48 -30.75 -15.30
CA GLY A 208 3.11 -29.80 -16.34
C GLY A 208 2.84 -28.42 -15.75
N ALA A 209 3.51 -27.42 -16.29
CA ALA A 209 3.53 -26.03 -15.84
C ALA A 209 2.15 -25.35 -15.80
N ALA A 210 2.09 -24.29 -15.00
CA ALA A 210 0.97 -23.38 -14.79
C ALA A 210 0.23 -22.93 -16.06
N PRO A 211 -1.06 -22.61 -15.94
CA PRO A 211 -1.68 -21.58 -16.73
C PRO A 211 -2.32 -20.51 -15.85
N ALA A 212 -1.77 -19.29 -15.92
CA ALA A 212 -2.55 -18.09 -15.68
C ALA A 212 -2.97 -17.55 -17.05
N GLN A 213 -4.28 -17.40 -17.26
CA GLN A 213 -4.93 -16.13 -17.65
C GLN A 213 -6.20 -16.36 -18.46
N GLN A 214 -7.28 -15.73 -18.00
CA GLN A 214 -8.32 -15.17 -18.85
C GLN A 214 -8.67 -13.79 -18.28
N PRO A 215 -8.94 -12.80 -19.15
CA PRO A 215 -10.35 -12.52 -19.43
C PRO A 215 -10.71 -12.42 -20.92
N ALA A 216 -11.93 -12.88 -21.20
CA ALA A 216 -12.97 -12.35 -22.11
C ALA A 216 -12.51 -11.55 -23.35
N GLN A 217 -12.64 -12.14 -24.55
CA GLN A 217 -13.80 -12.07 -25.45
C GLN A 217 -13.92 -10.74 -26.23
N GLY A 218 -13.58 -10.82 -27.51
CA GLY A 218 -13.92 -9.84 -28.54
C GLY A 218 -13.54 -10.34 -29.93
N ALA A 219 -14.57 -10.62 -30.74
CA ALA A 219 -14.59 -10.66 -32.21
C ALA A 219 -13.82 -11.77 -32.98
N GLU A 220 -14.62 -12.76 -33.43
CA GLU A 220 -14.76 -13.24 -34.81
C GLU A 220 -13.56 -13.15 -35.79
N GLY A 221 -13.20 -14.32 -36.34
CA GLY A 221 -12.37 -14.42 -37.55
C GLY A 221 -11.63 -15.75 -37.67
N GLU A 222 -12.33 -16.81 -38.07
CA GLU A 222 -11.69 -18.03 -38.58
C GLU A 222 -10.84 -17.69 -39.82
N ALA A 223 -9.52 -17.76 -39.66
CA ALA A 223 -8.61 -18.02 -40.78
C ALA A 223 -7.40 -18.79 -40.23
N LYS A 224 -7.48 -20.11 -40.39
CA LYS A 224 -6.37 -21.07 -40.53
C LYS A 224 -4.98 -20.45 -40.36
N THR A 225 -4.47 -20.42 -39.12
CA THR A 225 -3.06 -20.11 -38.88
C THR A 225 -2.25 -21.30 -39.35
N GLU A 226 -1.91 -21.29 -40.65
CA GLU A 226 -0.70 -21.95 -41.10
C GLU A 226 0.40 -21.56 -40.12
N THR A 227 1.15 -22.54 -39.63
CA THR A 227 2.27 -22.36 -38.72
C THR A 227 3.38 -21.61 -39.46
N LEU A 228 3.16 -20.32 -39.70
CA LEU A 228 4.11 -19.37 -40.25
C LEU A 228 5.29 -19.36 -39.29
N THR A 229 6.44 -19.70 -39.83
CA THR A 229 7.70 -19.72 -39.09
C THR A 229 7.94 -18.33 -38.47
N PRO A 230 8.66 -18.24 -37.34
CA PRO A 230 8.97 -16.97 -36.70
C PRO A 230 9.55 -15.92 -37.66
N GLU A 231 10.30 -16.35 -38.67
CA GLU A 231 10.86 -15.48 -39.72
C GLU A 231 9.77 -14.85 -40.59
N GLN A 232 8.80 -15.62 -41.07
CA GLN A 232 7.68 -15.10 -41.88
C GLN A 232 6.81 -14.11 -41.11
N ARG A 233 6.65 -14.31 -39.79
CA ARG A 233 5.97 -13.35 -38.91
C ARG A 233 6.76 -12.05 -38.78
N SER A 234 8.10 -12.14 -38.70
CA SER A 234 8.97 -10.97 -38.63
C SER A 234 8.90 -10.12 -39.92
N GLU A 235 8.80 -10.74 -41.09
CA GLU A 235 8.67 -10.05 -42.36
C GLU A 235 7.31 -9.35 -42.51
N MET A 236 6.25 -10.02 -42.08
CA MET A 236 4.90 -9.43 -42.04
C MET A 236 4.85 -8.20 -41.13
N ILE A 237 5.52 -8.25 -39.97
CA ILE A 237 5.62 -7.11 -39.05
C ILE A 237 6.44 -5.97 -39.69
N ARG A 238 7.56 -6.26 -40.34
CA ARG A 238 8.37 -5.24 -41.04
C ARG A 238 7.55 -4.51 -42.11
N ARG A 239 6.80 -5.25 -42.94
CA ARG A 239 5.93 -4.65 -43.98
C ARG A 239 4.87 -3.72 -43.39
N ARG A 240 4.21 -4.15 -42.31
CA ARG A 240 3.16 -3.36 -41.66
C ARG A 240 3.70 -2.07 -41.00
N ILE A 241 4.92 -2.12 -40.44
CA ILE A 241 5.57 -0.93 -39.87
C ILE A 241 5.96 0.06 -40.96
N GLU A 242 6.46 -0.43 -42.10
CA GLU A 242 6.89 0.42 -43.21
C GLU A 242 5.71 1.18 -43.86
N GLU A 243 4.58 0.51 -44.09
CA GLU A 243 3.35 1.15 -44.57
C GLU A 243 2.86 2.22 -43.59
N ARG A 244 2.77 1.89 -42.30
CA ARG A 244 2.30 2.83 -41.28
C ARG A 244 3.22 4.04 -41.15
N ARG A 245 4.54 3.84 -41.32
CA ARG A 245 5.54 4.91 -41.32
C ARG A 245 5.41 5.80 -42.54
N ARG A 246 5.05 5.25 -43.70
CA ARG A 246 4.75 6.03 -44.91
C ARG A 246 3.52 6.90 -44.70
N GLN A 247 2.46 6.31 -44.14
CA GLN A 247 1.21 7.01 -43.86
C GLN A 247 1.41 8.18 -42.88
N MET A 248 2.12 7.95 -41.77
CA MET A 248 2.51 9.00 -40.81
C MET A 248 3.32 10.12 -41.47
N ARG A 249 4.20 9.79 -42.42
CA ARG A 249 5.03 10.79 -43.11
C ARG A 249 4.20 11.64 -44.07
N GLU A 250 3.21 11.05 -44.74
CA GLU A 250 2.25 11.76 -45.59
C GLU A 250 1.32 12.66 -44.77
N GLU A 251 0.84 12.18 -43.61
CA GLU A 251 0.04 12.99 -42.67
C GLU A 251 0.84 14.16 -42.10
N ALA A 252 2.10 13.93 -41.70
CA ALA A 252 2.99 15.00 -41.24
C ALA A 252 3.27 16.04 -42.33
N ALA A 253 3.44 15.61 -43.59
CA ALA A 253 3.61 16.53 -44.71
C ALA A 253 2.33 17.33 -45.01
N ARG A 254 1.15 16.71 -44.86
CA ARG A 254 -0.15 17.42 -44.99
C ARG A 254 -0.40 18.39 -43.84
N ALA A 255 -0.01 18.04 -42.63
CA ALA A 255 -0.13 18.92 -41.46
C ALA A 255 0.83 20.11 -41.54
N ASN A 256 2.01 19.95 -42.15
CA ASN A 256 2.99 21.01 -42.33
C ASN A 256 2.70 21.95 -43.52
N ASN A 257 1.77 21.58 -44.41
CA ASN A 257 1.41 22.36 -45.60
C ASN A 257 0.02 23.03 -45.47
N ARG A 258 -0.45 23.19 -44.24
CA ARG A 258 -1.66 23.91 -43.84
C ARG A 258 -1.29 25.04 -42.88
#